data_AF-A0AAV0Q9F5-F1
#
_entry.id   AF-A0AAV0Q9F5-F1
#
_cell.length_a   1.000
_cell.length_b   1.000
_cell.length_c   1.000
_cell.angle_alpha   90.00
_cell.angle_beta   90.00
_cell.angle_gamma   90.00
#
_symmetry.space_group_name_H-M   'P 1'
#
loop_
_entity.id
_entity.type
_entity.pdbx_description
1 polymer ?
#
loop_
_entity_poly.entity_id
_entity_poly.type
_entity_poly.pdbx_seq_one_letter_code
_entity_poly.pdbx_strand_id
1 'polypeptide(L)'
;MYNRVLLVATGSGICVFLSFLLQDCEAEVCVLWVTKGVEQNFGVEIAGMMMRSGDLEGEKTKRKKKKVIVHDTAVLGRPNVSRMSVEAAKDWGAEVVIVTSNPEGSRDVVKACKGAGIPAFGPIWDS
;
A
#
# COMPACT_ATOMS: atom_id res chain seq x y z
N MET A 1 15.13 -4.72 11.98
CA MET A 1 14.48 -4.20 10.75
C MET A 1 13.09 -4.84 10.68
N TYR A 2 12.07 -4.15 10.14
CA TYR A 2 10.70 -4.66 10.11
C TYR A 2 10.54 -5.82 9.10
N ASN A 3 9.85 -6.89 9.50
CA ASN A 3 9.56 -8.08 8.70
C ASN A 3 8.18 -8.04 8.05
N ARG A 4 7.20 -7.35 8.65
CA ARG A 4 5.85 -7.16 8.06
C ARG A 4 5.55 -5.69 7.85
N VAL A 5 5.33 -5.29 6.60
CA VAL A 5 5.17 -3.89 6.20
C VAL A 5 3.84 -3.70 5.48
N LEU A 6 3.14 -2.61 5.80
CA LEU A 6 2.06 -2.08 4.97
C LEU A 6 2.57 -0.88 4.16
N LEU A 7 2.46 -0.95 2.84
CA LEU A 7 2.71 0.15 1.91
C LEU A 7 1.37 0.76 1.52
N VAL A 8 1.17 2.04 1.83
CA VAL A 8 -0.04 2.78 1.47
C VAL A 8 0.29 3.75 0.36
N ALA A 9 -0.40 3.64 -0.77
CA ALA A 9 -0.23 4.53 -1.91
C ALA A 9 -1.56 5.16 -2.31
N THR A 10 -1.56 6.45 -2.65
CA THR A 10 -2.71 7.08 -3.32
C THR A 10 -2.36 7.61 -4.69
N GLY A 11 -3.22 7.39 -5.69
CA GLY A 11 -3.00 7.86 -7.06
C GLY A 11 -1.67 7.36 -7.62
N SER A 12 -0.88 8.26 -8.20
CA SER A 12 0.44 7.96 -8.75
C SER A 12 1.53 7.65 -7.72
N GLY A 13 1.24 7.82 -6.42
CA GLY A 13 2.17 7.45 -5.35
C GLY A 13 2.61 5.99 -5.41
N ILE A 14 1.83 5.11 -6.05
CA ILE A 14 2.18 3.69 -6.24
C ILE A 14 3.52 3.51 -6.96
N CYS A 15 3.90 4.45 -7.84
CA CYS A 15 5.14 4.38 -8.62
C CYS A 15 6.39 4.34 -7.74
N VAL A 16 6.33 4.89 -6.52
CA VAL A 16 7.42 4.83 -5.54
C VAL A 16 7.70 3.38 -5.12
N PHE A 17 6.67 2.53 -5.11
CA PHE A 17 6.77 1.16 -4.65
C PHE A 17 6.89 0.13 -5.78
N LEU A 18 6.53 0.45 -7.03
CA LEU A 18 6.55 -0.54 -8.11
C LEU A 18 7.93 -1.20 -8.30
N SER A 19 9.00 -0.40 -8.29
CA SER A 19 10.37 -0.93 -8.42
C SER A 19 10.75 -1.86 -7.26
N PHE A 20 10.33 -1.53 -6.04
CA PHE A 20 10.50 -2.37 -4.86
C PHE A 20 9.67 -3.65 -4.94
N LEU A 21 8.42 -3.57 -5.42
CA LEU A 21 7.53 -4.72 -5.54
C LEU A 21 8.00 -5.74 -6.59
N LEU A 22 8.75 -5.29 -7.60
CA LEU A 22 9.38 -6.12 -8.62
C LEU A 22 10.63 -6.86 -8.13
N GLN A 23 11.24 -6.42 -7.03
CA GLN A 23 12.43 -7.04 -6.47
C GLN A 23 12.05 -8.15 -5.47
N ASP A 24 12.98 -9.09 -5.27
CA ASP A 24 12.88 -10.06 -4.19
C ASP A 24 13.15 -9.36 -2.86
N CYS A 25 12.26 -9.56 -1.89
CA CYS A 25 12.29 -8.90 -0.60
C CYS A 25 12.09 -9.92 0.52
N GLU A 26 12.86 -9.77 1.60
CA GLU A 26 12.75 -10.54 2.83
C GLU A 26 11.61 -10.06 3.75
N ALA A 27 10.90 -8.98 3.44
CA ALA A 27 9.73 -8.57 4.20
C ALA A 27 8.46 -9.17 3.57
N GLU A 28 7.50 -9.54 4.41
CA GLU A 28 6.12 -9.77 3.98
C GLU A 28 5.44 -8.41 3.80
N VAL A 29 4.86 -8.19 2.62
CA VAL A 29 4.39 -6.88 2.18
C VAL A 29 2.90 -6.91 1.92
N CYS A 30 2.16 -6.04 2.58
CA CYS A 30 0.81 -5.68 2.16
C CYS A 30 0.86 -4.32 1.45
N VAL A 31 0.18 -4.21 0.31
CA VAL A 31 0.01 -2.93 -0.41
C VAL A 31 -1.46 -2.53 -0.33
N LEU A 32 -1.73 -1.32 0.15
CA LEU A 32 -3.01 -0.65 0.04
C LEU A 32 -2.89 0.47 -0.99
N TRP A 33 -3.50 0.30 -2.16
CA TRP A 33 -3.49 1.29 -3.22
C TRP A 33 -4.88 1.86 -3.45
N VAL A 34 -5.04 3.16 -3.17
CA VAL A 34 -6.30 3.89 -3.39
C VAL A 34 -6.11 4.83 -4.59
N THR A 35 -6.81 4.59 -5.68
CA THR A 35 -6.64 5.40 -6.91
C THR A 35 -7.95 5.54 -7.66
N LYS A 36 -8.02 6.41 -8.66
CA LYS A 36 -9.18 6.55 -9.55
C LYS A 36 -8.85 5.87 -10.86
N GLY A 37 -9.75 5.03 -11.39
CA GLY A 37 -9.66 4.44 -12.72
C GLY A 37 -8.32 3.74 -12.95
N VAL A 38 -8.08 2.63 -12.25
CA VAL A 38 -6.79 1.92 -12.23
C VAL A 38 -6.29 1.65 -13.65
N GLU A 39 -7.09 0.96 -14.46
CA GLU A 39 -6.69 0.58 -15.82
C GLU A 39 -6.60 1.80 -16.75
N GLN A 40 -7.55 2.73 -16.63
CA GLN A 40 -7.59 3.92 -17.48
C GLN A 40 -6.38 4.85 -17.27
N ASN A 41 -5.88 4.96 -16.03
CA ASN A 41 -4.79 5.88 -15.70
C ASN A 41 -3.40 5.21 -15.63
N PHE A 42 -3.32 3.90 -15.40
CA PHE A 42 -2.05 3.18 -15.22
C PHE A 42 -1.82 2.07 -16.24
N GLY A 43 -2.80 1.81 -17.11
CA GLY A 43 -2.74 0.78 -18.14
C GLY A 43 -2.95 -0.63 -17.60
N VAL A 44 -3.25 -1.54 -18.53
CA VAL A 44 -3.53 -2.95 -18.26
C VAL A 44 -2.37 -3.70 -17.60
N GLU A 45 -1.13 -3.26 -17.85
CA GLU A 45 0.06 -3.92 -17.32
C GLU A 45 0.21 -3.71 -15.82
N ILE A 46 0.19 -2.45 -15.36
CA ILE A 46 0.26 -2.11 -13.92
C ILE A 46 -0.99 -2.62 -13.21
N ALA A 47 -2.17 -2.41 -13.80
CA ALA A 47 -3.43 -2.92 -13.25
C ALA A 47 -3.35 -4.45 -13.05
N GLY A 48 -2.91 -5.16 -14.08
CA GLY A 48 -2.73 -6.60 -14.03
C GLY A 48 -1.66 -7.03 -13.01
N MET A 49 -0.54 -6.32 -12.90
CA MET A 49 0.49 -6.64 -11.92
C MET A 49 -0.04 -6.51 -10.49
N MET A 50 -0.76 -5.42 -10.18
CA MET A 50 -1.30 -5.20 -8.84
C MET A 50 -2.42 -6.19 -8.51
N MET A 51 -3.29 -6.54 -9.47
CA MET A 51 -4.36 -7.50 -9.25
C MET A 51 -3.86 -8.96 -9.16
N ARG A 52 -2.91 -9.37 -10.03
CA ARG A 52 -2.33 -10.73 -10.00
C ARG A 52 -1.46 -10.99 -8.77
N SER A 53 -0.88 -9.95 -8.20
CA SER A 53 -0.06 -10.06 -6.97
C SER A 53 -0.89 -10.33 -5.72
N GLY A 54 -2.23 -10.27 -5.80
CA GLY A 54 -3.13 -10.56 -4.68
C GLY A 54 -3.19 -12.03 -4.26
N ASP A 55 -2.82 -12.95 -5.17
CA ASP A 55 -3.05 -14.41 -5.00
C ASP A 55 -1.78 -15.26 -5.13
N LEU A 56 -0.59 -14.67 -4.99
CA LEU A 56 0.67 -15.44 -5.00
C LEU A 56 0.89 -16.16 -3.65
N GLU A 57 -0.04 -17.04 -3.26
CA GLU A 57 0.30 -18.22 -2.45
C GLU A 57 0.95 -19.26 -3.37
N GLY A 58 2.18 -18.96 -3.78
CA GLY A 58 2.99 -19.82 -4.64
C GLY A 58 3.84 -20.78 -3.82
N GLU A 59 3.20 -21.84 -3.32
CA GLU A 59 3.85 -23.08 -2.93
C GLU A 59 4.89 -23.47 -4.00
N LYS A 60 6.19 -23.41 -3.68
CA LYS A 60 7.40 -23.81 -4.47
C LYS A 60 8.41 -22.71 -4.83
N THR A 61 8.19 -21.43 -4.53
CA THR A 61 9.28 -20.43 -4.56
C THR A 61 9.39 -19.81 -3.18
N LYS A 62 10.61 -19.64 -2.63
CA LYS A 62 10.87 -19.01 -1.31
C LYS A 62 10.46 -17.52 -1.24
N ARG A 63 9.48 -17.07 -2.02
CA ARG A 63 8.97 -15.70 -2.01
C ARG A 63 8.03 -15.53 -0.83
N LYS A 64 8.33 -14.57 0.05
CA LYS A 64 7.49 -14.23 1.19
C LYS A 64 6.14 -13.65 0.74
N LYS A 65 5.14 -13.76 1.62
CA LYS A 65 3.75 -13.39 1.36
C LYS A 65 3.63 -11.93 0.91
N LYS A 66 2.97 -11.72 -0.24
CA LYS A 66 2.57 -10.41 -0.75
C LYS A 66 1.04 -10.37 -0.81
N LYS A 67 0.42 -9.32 -0.26
CA LYS A 67 -1.02 -9.07 -0.32
C LYS A 67 -1.25 -7.70 -0.96
N VAL A 68 -2.19 -7.61 -1.89
CA VAL A 68 -2.55 -6.33 -2.52
C VAL A 68 -4.03 -6.04 -2.30
N ILE A 69 -4.32 -4.82 -1.83
CA ILE A 69 -5.65 -4.26 -1.65
C ILE A 69 -5.73 -3.05 -2.59
N VAL A 70 -6.57 -3.15 -3.63
CA VAL A 70 -6.81 -2.05 -4.57
C VAL A 70 -8.19 -1.47 -4.32
N HIS A 71 -8.27 -0.17 -4.09
CA HIS A 71 -9.51 0.58 -3.97
C HIS A 71 -9.64 1.56 -5.14
N ASP A 72 -10.43 1.18 -6.15
CA ASP A 72 -10.73 2.06 -7.27
C ASP A 72 -11.88 3.02 -6.91
N THR A 73 -11.54 4.28 -6.69
CA THR A 73 -12.47 5.35 -6.33
C THR A 73 -13.46 5.74 -7.42
N ALA A 74 -13.23 5.34 -8.68
CA ALA A 74 -14.21 5.50 -9.75
C ALA A 74 -15.40 4.53 -9.59
N VAL A 75 -15.16 3.39 -8.96
CA VAL A 75 -16.16 2.32 -8.76
C VAL A 75 -16.71 2.33 -7.34
N LEU A 76 -15.84 2.47 -6.35
CA LEU A 76 -16.16 2.32 -4.91
C LEU A 76 -16.33 3.67 -4.19
N GLY A 77 -16.17 4.79 -4.89
CA GLY A 77 -16.14 6.12 -4.29
C GLY A 77 -14.87 6.39 -3.47
N ARG A 78 -14.73 7.62 -2.96
CA ARG A 78 -13.54 8.03 -2.18
C ARG A 78 -13.64 7.51 -0.75
N PRO A 79 -12.68 6.69 -0.28
CA PRO A 79 -12.72 6.15 1.08
C PRO A 79 -12.05 7.09 2.08
N ASN A 80 -12.21 6.78 3.38
CA ASN A 80 -11.32 7.29 4.41
C ASN A 80 -10.04 6.46 4.42
N VAL A 81 -9.00 6.94 3.71
CA VAL A 81 -7.73 6.24 3.55
C VAL A 81 -7.07 5.95 4.90
N SER A 82 -7.11 6.91 5.83
CA SER A 82 -6.53 6.77 7.17
C SER A 82 -7.13 5.61 7.95
N ARG A 83 -8.46 5.47 7.93
CA ARG A 83 -9.15 4.35 8.56
C ARG A 83 -8.79 3.02 7.90
N MET A 84 -8.84 2.97 6.56
CA MET A 84 -8.45 1.77 5.81
C MET A 84 -6.99 1.36 6.09
N SER A 85 -6.07 2.31 6.22
CA SER A 85 -4.68 2.03 6.56
C SER A 85 -4.52 1.40 7.94
N VAL A 86 -5.24 1.90 8.95
CA VAL A 86 -5.21 1.31 10.30
C VAL A 86 -5.81 -0.10 10.31
N GLU A 87 -6.95 -0.30 9.65
CA GLU A 87 -7.60 -1.60 9.55
C GLU A 87 -6.71 -2.60 8.81
N ALA A 88 -6.21 -2.25 7.62
CA ALA A 88 -5.31 -3.10 6.85
C ALA A 88 -4.00 -3.42 7.60
N ALA A 89 -3.45 -2.46 8.35
CA ALA A 89 -2.24 -2.68 9.13
C ALA A 89 -2.47 -3.68 10.27
N LYS A 90 -3.62 -3.60 10.95
CA LYS A 90 -3.99 -4.55 12.01
C LYS A 90 -4.26 -5.94 11.45
N ASP A 91 -5.03 -6.03 10.37
CA ASP A 91 -5.37 -7.30 9.73
C ASP A 91 -4.14 -8.02 9.17
N TRP A 92 -3.15 -7.26 8.68
CA TRP A 92 -1.87 -7.81 8.23
C TRP A 92 -0.89 -8.10 9.38
N GLY A 93 -1.12 -7.55 10.57
CA GLY A 93 -0.14 -7.54 11.65
C GLY A 93 1.14 -6.79 11.28
N ALA A 94 1.00 -5.67 10.57
CA ALA A 94 2.10 -4.83 10.11
C ALA A 94 2.86 -4.23 11.30
N GLU A 95 4.19 -4.32 11.25
CA GLU A 95 5.07 -3.72 12.25
C GLU A 95 5.38 -2.25 11.91
N VAL A 96 5.17 -1.86 10.64
CA VAL A 96 5.32 -0.49 10.16
C VAL A 96 4.41 -0.21 8.97
N VAL A 97 3.96 1.04 8.87
CA VAL A 97 3.23 1.60 7.73
C VAL A 97 4.11 2.64 7.01
N ILE A 98 4.29 2.49 5.71
CA ILE A 98 4.93 3.49 4.86
C ILE A 98 3.86 4.04 3.91
N VAL A 99 3.58 5.33 3.99
CA VAL A 99 2.57 5.99 3.15
C VAL A 99 3.22 6.92 2.13
N THR A 100 2.70 6.92 0.91
CA THR A 100 2.97 7.92 -0.12
C THR A 100 1.64 8.44 -0.67
N SER A 101 1.38 9.71 -0.42
CA SER A 101 0.16 10.41 -0.81
C SER A 101 0.46 11.89 -1.01
N ASN A 102 -0.56 12.71 -1.22
CA ASN A 102 -0.43 14.16 -1.13
C ASN A 102 -0.10 14.57 0.35
N PRO A 103 0.22 15.85 0.63
CA PRO A 103 0.62 16.29 1.97
C PRO A 103 -0.41 15.98 3.05
N GLU A 104 -1.68 16.27 2.79
CA GLU A 104 -2.79 16.02 3.71
C GLU A 104 -2.98 14.53 3.98
N GLY A 105 -3.10 13.72 2.92
CA GLY A 105 -3.30 12.27 3.05
C GLY A 105 -2.15 11.57 3.75
N SER A 106 -0.90 11.97 3.47
CA SER A 106 0.27 11.41 4.15
C SER A 106 0.25 11.73 5.64
N ARG A 107 -0.02 13.00 6.00
CA ARG A 107 -0.13 13.44 7.39
C ARG A 107 -1.24 12.70 8.13
N ASP A 108 -2.41 12.55 7.52
CA ASP A 108 -3.58 11.95 8.16
C ASP A 108 -3.39 10.45 8.39
N VAL A 109 -2.82 9.72 7.42
CA VAL A 109 -2.47 8.30 7.58
C VAL A 109 -1.42 8.13 8.68
N VAL A 110 -0.34 8.92 8.67
CA VAL A 110 0.70 8.85 9.71
C VAL A 110 0.10 9.12 11.10
N LYS A 111 -0.75 10.15 11.23
CA LYS A 111 -1.40 10.49 12.49
C LYS A 111 -2.33 9.37 12.97
N ALA A 112 -3.15 8.82 12.08
CA ALA A 112 -4.09 7.75 12.43
C ALA A 112 -3.37 6.47 12.87
N CYS A 113 -2.35 6.03 12.12
CA CYS A 113 -1.55 4.85 12.47
C CYS A 113 -0.81 5.04 13.81
N LYS A 114 -0.15 6.19 14.01
CA LYS A 114 0.52 6.49 15.28
C LYS A 114 -0.47 6.54 16.46
N GLY A 115 -1.64 7.12 16.26
CA GLY A 115 -2.73 7.13 17.25
C GLY A 115 -3.24 5.72 17.58
N ALA A 116 -3.12 4.77 16.65
CA ALA A 116 -3.43 3.36 16.86
C ALA A 116 -2.24 2.53 17.39
N GLY A 117 -1.12 3.17 17.75
CA GLY A 117 0.08 2.50 18.25
C GLY A 117 0.95 1.82 17.18
N ILE A 118 0.72 2.15 15.89
CA ILE A 118 1.43 1.55 14.76
C ILE A 118 2.48 2.54 14.23
N PRO A 119 3.78 2.20 14.20
CA PRO A 119 4.80 3.03 13.59
C PRO A 119 4.44 3.38 12.14
N ALA A 120 4.49 4.66 11.79
CA ALA A 120 4.14 5.13 10.46
C ALA A 120 5.01 6.28 9.98
N PHE A 121 5.38 6.23 8.69
CA PHE A 121 6.26 7.18 8.03
C PHE A 121 5.73 7.52 6.64
N GLY A 122 5.97 8.75 6.18
CA GLY A 122 5.65 9.19 4.84
C GLY A 122 6.57 10.34 4.41
N PRO A 123 6.38 10.89 3.19
CA PRO A 123 7.17 12.01 2.70
C PRO A 123 7.20 13.18 3.68
N ILE A 124 8.37 13.78 3.83
CA ILE A 124 8.54 15.08 4.49
C ILE A 124 8.32 16.14 3.42
N TRP A 125 7.48 17.12 3.72
CA TRP A 125 7.20 18.25 2.84
C TRP A 125 7.89 19.47 3.43
N ASP A 126 9.02 19.86 2.85
CA ASP A 126 9.93 20.91 3.33
C ASP A 126 10.02 22.12 2.37
N SER A 127 9.10 22.21 1.40
CA SER A 127 9.00 23.31 0.42
C SER A 127 7.68 24.08 0.54
#